data_AF-A0A7W1KP64-F1
#
_entry.id   AF-A0A7W1KP64-F1
#
_cell.length_a   1.000
_cell.length_b   1.000
_cell.length_c   1.000
_cell.angle_alpha   90.00
_cell.angle_beta   90.00
_cell.angle_gamma   90.00
#
_symmetry.space_group_name_H-M   'P 1'
#
loop_
_entity.id
_entity.type
_entity.pdbx_description
1 polymer ?
#
loop_
_entity_poly.entity_id
_entity_poly.type
_entity_poly.pdbx_seq_one_letter_code
_entity_poly.pdbx_strand_id
1 'polypeptide(L)' 'MPERITLAETRKLQEAGEPVVLADVRTDRSYQDDPLQAKGAIRVPPDDAVRQARQLGLDAHGTVVLYCA' A
#
# COMPACT_ATOMS: atom_id res chain seq x y z
N MET A 1 -17.51 4.89 -1.96
CA MET A 1 -16.42 5.89 -1.92
C MET A 1 -15.30 5.28 -1.09
N PRO A 2 -14.03 5.43 -1.49
CA PRO A 2 -12.93 4.93 -0.66
C PRO A 2 -12.85 5.74 0.64
N GLU A 3 -12.62 5.05 1.74
CA GLU A 3 -12.24 5.69 3.01
C GLU A 3 -10.80 6.22 2.88
N ARG A 4 -10.51 7.36 3.53
CA ARG A 4 -9.20 8.02 3.46
C ARG A 4 -8.55 8.02 4.82
N ILE A 5 -7.25 7.79 4.81
CA ILE A 5 -6.38 7.81 5.99
C ILE A 5 -5.08 8.52 5.62
N THR A 6 -4.47 9.21 6.57
CA THR A 6 -3.15 9.83 6.40
C THR A 6 -2.03 8.80 6.60
N LEU A 7 -0.82 9.09 6.09
CA LEU A 7 0.36 8.27 6.35
C LEU A 7 0.70 8.20 7.84
N ALA A 8 0.45 9.28 8.59
CA ALA A 8 0.68 9.32 10.03
C ALA A 8 -0.29 8.40 10.80
N GLU A 9 -1.57 8.38 10.42
CA GLU A 9 -2.56 7.47 11.01
C GLU A 9 -2.26 6.01 10.64
N THR A 10 -1.88 5.74 9.39
CA THR A 10 -1.45 4.40 8.96
C THR A 10 -0.30 3.90 9.82
N ARG A 11 0.69 4.75 10.10
CA ARG A 11 1.84 4.41 10.95
C ARG A 11 1.41 4.10 12.39
N LYS A 12 0.48 4.86 12.95
CA LYS A 12 -0.05 4.59 14.30
C LYS A 12 -0.73 3.22 14.40
N LEU A 13 -1.49 2.83 13.37
CA LEU A 13 -2.12 1.51 13.34
C LEU A 13 -1.07 0.38 13.29
N GLN A 14 -0.03 0.56 12.47
CA GLN A 14 1.08 -0.39 12.40
C GLN A 14 1.84 -0.50 13.73
N GLU A 15 2.10 0.63 14.40
CA GLU A 15 2.75 0.68 15.71
C GLU A 15 1.88 0.05 16.81
N ALA A 16 0.56 0.07 16.66
CA ALA A 16 -0.39 -0.62 17.54
C ALA A 16 -0.49 -2.13 17.28
N GLY A 17 0.18 -2.65 16.24
CA GLY A 17 0.15 -4.06 15.87
C GLY A 17 -1.08 -4.48 15.05
N GLU A 18 -1.85 -3.51 14.54
CA GLU A 18 -2.97 -3.79 13.64
C GLU A 18 -2.45 -4.36 12.30
N PRO A 19 -3.20 -5.28 11.65
CA PRO A 19 -2.80 -5.89 10.39
C PRO A 19 -3.01 -4.92 9.21
N VAL A 20 -2.19 -3.88 9.16
CA VAL A 20 -2.25 -2.80 8.16
C VAL A 20 -1.04 -2.83 7.24
N VAL A 21 -1.31 -3.01 5.95
CA VAL A 21 -0.30 -2.97 4.90
C VAL A 21 -0.45 -1.69 4.08
N LEU A 22 0.66 -0.97 3.91
CA LEU A 22 0.73 0.18 3.00
C LEU A 22 1.19 -0.32 1.63
N ALA A 23 0.44 0.00 0.58
CA ALA A 23 0.72 -0.43 -0.79
C ALA A 23 0.88 0.78 -1.73
N ASP A 24 2.01 0.81 -2.42
CA ASP A 24 2.28 1.72 -3.52
C ASP A 24 1.61 1.18 -4.78
N VAL A 25 0.57 1.87 -5.25
CA VAL A 25 -0.20 1.49 -6.45
C VAL A 25 0.12 2.37 -7.66
N ARG A 26 1.27 3.04 -7.66
CA ARG A 26 1.72 3.82 -8.82
C ARG A 26 1.96 2.90 -10.03
N THR A 27 1.67 3.44 -11.22
CA THR A 27 2.11 2.82 -12.48
C THR A 27 3.64 2.77 -12.52
N ASP A 28 4.20 1.91 -13.37
CA ASP A 28 5.66 1.83 -13.56
C ASP A 28 6.28 3.20 -13.88
N ARG A 29 5.61 3.98 -14.74
CA ARG A 29 6.03 5.34 -15.09
C ARG A 29 6.11 6.26 -13.87
N SER A 30 5.00 6.39 -13.12
CA SER A 30 4.94 7.26 -11.95
C SER A 30 5.85 6.81 -10.80
N TYR A 31 6.12 5.51 -10.70
CA TYR A 31 7.05 4.94 -9.73
C TYR A 31 8.52 5.27 -10.08
N GLN A 32 8.87 5.34 -11.37
CA GLN A 32 10.21 5.71 -11.84
C GLN A 32 10.46 7.22 -11.76
N ASP A 33 9.44 8.03 -11.99
CA ASP A 33 9.57 9.49 -12.04
C ASP A 33 9.69 10.14 -10.65
N ASP A 34 9.25 9.46 -9.58
CA ASP A 34 9.34 9.96 -8.19
C ASP A 34 9.96 8.91 -7.25
N PRO A 35 11.21 9.14 -6.77
CA PRO A 35 11.90 8.21 -5.90
C PRO A 35 11.35 8.19 -4.47
N LEU A 36 10.46 9.11 -4.09
CA LEU A 36 9.84 9.11 -2.77
C LEU A 36 8.97 7.86 -2.62
N GLN A 37 9.25 7.09 -1.58
CA GLN A 37 8.52 5.88 -1.23
C GLN A 37 8.17 5.93 0.23
N ALA A 38 6.92 5.58 0.56
CA ALA A 38 6.53 5.48 1.95
C ALA A 38 7.27 4.30 2.60
N LYS A 39 7.92 4.55 3.74
CA LYS A 39 8.71 3.53 4.44
C LYS A 39 7.82 2.34 4.80
N GLY A 40 8.26 1.13 4.42
CA GLY A 40 7.52 -0.11 4.71
C GLY A 40 6.38 -0.40 3.74
N ALA A 41 6.22 0.41 2.68
CA ALA A 41 5.28 0.12 1.62
C ALA A 41 5.72 -1.10 0.79
N ILE A 42 4.75 -1.94 0.42
CA ILE A 42 4.92 -2.95 -0.62
C ILE A 42 4.50 -2.37 -1.97
N ARG A 43 5.11 -2.88 -3.04
CA ARG A 43 4.76 -2.48 -4.39
C ARG A 43 3.63 -3.34 -4.93
N VAL A 44 2.54 -2.72 -5.40
CA VAL A 44 1.37 -3.39 -5.99
C VAL A 44 0.90 -2.55 -7.20
N PRO A 45 1.56 -2.64 -8.37
CA PRO A 45 1.19 -1.87 -9.55
C PRO A 45 -0.23 -2.23 -10.01
N PRO A 46 -0.95 -1.26 -10.62
CA PRO A 46 -2.38 -1.38 -10.86
C PRO A 46 -2.73 -2.44 -11.92
N ASP A 47 -1.85 -2.67 -12.89
CA ASP A 47 -2.07 -3.59 -14.01
C ASP A 47 -2.20 -5.06 -13.58
N ASP A 48 -1.72 -5.39 -12.36
CA ASP A 48 -1.64 -6.77 -11.89
C ASP A 48 -1.84 -6.91 -10.37
N ALA A 49 -2.57 -5.96 -9.78
CA ALA A 49 -2.68 -5.82 -8.33
C ALA A 49 -3.19 -7.08 -7.61
N VAL A 50 -4.18 -7.78 -8.19
CA VAL A 50 -4.78 -8.98 -7.57
C VAL A 50 -3.79 -10.15 -7.52
N ARG A 51 -3.03 -10.37 -8.60
CA ARG A 51 -2.05 -11.46 -8.65
C ARG A 51 -0.91 -11.20 -7.67
N GLN A 52 -0.39 -9.97 -7.62
CA GLN A 52 0.65 -9.59 -6.68
C GLN A 52 0.20 -9.67 -5.23
N ALA A 53 -1.01 -9.17 -4.91
CA ALA A 53 -1.58 -9.27 -3.57
C ALA A 53 -1.61 -10.72 -3.07
N ARG A 54 -1.98 -11.68 -3.93
CA ARG A 54 -1.97 -13.11 -3.61
C ARG A 54 -0.55 -13.66 -3.45
N GLN A 55 0.39 -13.30 -4.32
CA GLN A 55 1.78 -13.74 -4.23
C GLN A 55 2.48 -13.23 -2.97
N LEU A 56 2.14 -12.01 -2.54
CA LEU A 56 2.63 -11.41 -1.30
C LEU A 56 1.94 -11.96 -0.05
N GLY A 57 0.93 -12.82 -0.21
CA GLY A 57 0.19 -13.41 0.91
C GLY A 57 -0.57 -12.37 1.72
N LEU A 58 -1.08 -11.31 1.09
CA LEU A 58 -1.87 -10.30 1.78
C LEU A 58 -3.09 -10.93 2.43
N ASP A 59 -3.24 -10.68 3.73
CA ASP A 59 -4.37 -11.18 4.51
C ASP A 59 -5.69 -10.59 3.99
N ALA A 60 -6.64 -11.47 3.67
CA ALA A 60 -7.96 -11.09 3.22
C ALA A 60 -8.80 -10.40 4.31
N HIS A 61 -8.39 -10.53 5.58
CA HIS A 61 -9.01 -9.86 6.73
C HIS A 61 -8.21 -8.63 7.21
N GLY A 62 -7.05 -8.37 6.60
CA GLY A 62 -6.22 -7.20 6.91
C GLY A 62 -6.69 -5.92 6.20
N THR A 63 -6.18 -4.77 6.66
CA THR A 63 -6.42 -3.49 6.00
C THR A 63 -5.30 -3.20 5.00
N VAL A 64 -5.67 -2.86 3.77
CA VAL A 64 -4.72 -2.39 2.76
C VAL A 64 -4.93 -0.90 2.52
N VAL A 65 -3.92 -0.09 2.83
CA VAL A 65 -3.90 1.35 2.54
C VAL A 65 -3.19 1.54 1.21
N LEU A 66 -3.92 2.04 0.22
CA LEU A 66 -3.36 2.33 -1.10
C LEU A 66 -2.89 3.78 -1.15
N TYR A 67 -1.67 4.03 -1.64
CA TYR A 67 -1.24 5.37 -1.99
C TYR A 67 -0.72 5.42 -3.43
N CYS A 68 -0.93 6.58 -4.04
CA CYS A 68 -0.46 6.90 -5.39
C CYS A 68 0.16 8.31 -5.39
N ALA A 69 0.64 8.74 -6.56
CA ALA A 69 1.07 10.13 -6.79
C ALA A 69 -0.15 11.06 -6.93
#